data_AF-A0A821SS25-F1
#
_entry.id   AF-A0A821SS25-F1
#
_cell.length_a   1.000
_cell.length_b   1.000
_cell.length_c   1.000
_cell.angle_alpha   90.00
_cell.angle_beta   90.00
_cell.angle_gamma   90.00
#
_symmetry.space_group_name_H-M   'P 1'
#
loop_
_entity.id
_entity.type
_entity.pdbx_description
1 polymer ?
#
loop_
_entity_poly.entity_id
_entity_poly.type
_entity_poly.pdbx_seq_one_letter_code
_entity_poly.pdbx_strand_id
1 'polypeptide(L)'
;MARYGRSLRFGTRRQLLGKSAWFQIHRLLLSISSLLILLGFLLILVRNHGQWVQPKLHEWDSFVHSILGGTIFSCSIVQLWLALYRCKPNSRFRFIFNWSHRIVGLLIFGLSIPAMFLMISQAKTNRTVLITAISFWTAWIVIVIIICEKIEYKKPVFALSMTNNARQDDTNQENINTNVRPDTEATTQLNTGSQYYNQIKLLLLVIHIIISVTLSVLLIVFYPK
;
A
#
# COMPACT_ATOMS: atom_id res chain seq x y z
N MET A 1 0.38 -0.09 -2.62
CA MET A 1 -0.22 0.97 -1.77
C MET A 1 0.38 2.37 -1.98
N ALA A 2 1.68 2.61 -1.81
CA ALA A 2 2.28 3.96 -1.91
C ALA A 2 2.07 4.68 -3.26
N ARG A 3 2.01 3.92 -4.37
CA ARG A 3 1.69 4.40 -5.72
C ARG A 3 0.37 5.17 -5.77
N TYR A 4 -0.66 4.67 -5.09
CA TYR A 4 -1.98 5.29 -5.05
C TYR A 4 -1.98 6.58 -4.19
N GLY A 5 -1.12 6.64 -3.17
CA GLY A 5 -0.96 7.79 -2.27
C GLY A 5 -0.47 9.06 -2.97
N ARG A 6 0.33 8.94 -4.04
CA ARG A 6 0.79 10.10 -4.85
C ARG A 6 -0.36 10.87 -5.50
N SER A 7 -1.49 10.19 -5.76
CA SER A 7 -2.67 10.81 -6.38
C SER A 7 -3.67 11.39 -5.37
N LEU A 8 -3.43 11.28 -4.07
CA LEU A 8 -4.33 11.83 -3.04
C LEU A 8 -4.15 13.34 -2.94
N ARG A 9 -5.28 14.07 -2.91
CA ARG A 9 -5.37 15.54 -2.93
C ARG A 9 -4.53 16.22 -1.84
N PHE A 10 -4.44 15.62 -0.65
CA PHE A 10 -3.66 16.14 0.47
C PHE A 10 -2.14 15.97 0.31
N GLY A 11 -1.71 15.00 -0.51
CA GLY A 11 -0.31 14.66 -0.72
C GLY A 11 0.46 15.63 -1.60
N THR A 12 -0.21 16.19 -2.60
CA THR A 12 0.43 17.01 -3.66
C THR A 12 0.39 18.49 -3.35
N ARG A 13 -0.63 18.96 -2.61
CA ARG A 13 -0.86 20.40 -2.36
C ARG A 13 -0.14 20.92 -1.11
N ARG A 14 0.18 20.06 -0.14
CA ARG A 14 0.91 20.43 1.08
C ARG A 14 2.29 19.80 1.07
N GLN A 15 3.30 20.64 1.23
CA GLN A 15 4.67 20.19 1.48
C GLN A 15 4.90 20.17 2.98
N LEU A 16 5.41 19.06 3.50
CA LEU A 16 5.85 18.91 4.88
C LEU A 16 7.37 18.70 4.84
N LEU A 17 8.12 19.58 5.50
CA LEU A 17 9.60 19.56 5.51
C LEU A 17 10.21 19.55 4.10
N GLY A 18 9.72 20.42 3.20
CA GLY A 18 10.25 20.56 1.83
C GLY A 18 10.04 19.36 0.91
N LYS A 19 9.21 18.39 1.30
CA LYS A 19 8.79 17.24 0.48
C LYS A 19 7.28 17.11 0.49
N SER A 20 6.70 16.48 -0.54
CA SER A 20 5.26 16.21 -0.62
C SER A 20 4.75 15.45 0.61
N ALA A 21 3.64 15.88 1.21
CA ALA A 21 3.11 15.29 2.45
C ALA A 21 2.88 13.78 2.37
N TRP A 22 2.38 13.25 1.24
CA TRP A 22 2.16 11.80 1.08
C TRP A 22 3.46 11.01 1.23
N PHE A 23 4.58 11.59 0.76
CA PHE A 23 5.88 10.93 0.80
C PHE A 23 6.40 10.87 2.24
N GLN A 24 6.16 11.92 3.02
CA GLN A 24 6.52 11.93 4.44
C GLN A 24 5.66 10.95 5.25
N ILE A 25 4.35 10.93 5.03
CA ILE A 25 3.45 9.98 5.68
C ILE A 25 3.84 8.55 5.32
N HIS A 26 4.10 8.27 4.04
CA HIS A 26 4.55 6.96 3.60
C HIS A 26 5.86 6.53 4.28
N ARG A 27 6.84 7.44 4.36
CA ARG A 27 8.12 7.18 5.04
C ARG A 27 7.92 6.91 6.52
N LEU A 28 7.12 7.73 7.20
CA LEU A 28 6.82 7.56 8.62
C LEU A 28 6.12 6.23 8.89
N LEU A 29 5.12 5.87 8.09
CA LEU A 29 4.44 4.57 8.21
C LEU A 29 5.40 3.40 7.99
N LEU A 30 6.26 3.46 6.97
CA LEU A 30 7.27 2.43 6.75
C LEU A 30 8.26 2.33 7.91
N SER A 31 8.74 3.45 8.45
CA SER A 31 9.64 3.46 9.60
C SER A 31 9.00 2.85 10.84
N ILE A 32 7.75 3.20 11.14
CA ILE A 32 7.00 2.63 12.27
C ILE A 32 6.82 1.12 12.04
N SER A 33 6.37 0.69 10.86
CA SER A 33 6.21 -0.74 10.55
C SER A 33 7.51 -1.53 10.71
N SER A 34 8.63 -1.01 10.20
CA SER A 34 9.94 -1.67 10.36
C SER A 34 10.38 -1.75 11.82
N LEU A 35 10.14 -0.71 12.62
CA LEU A 35 10.42 -0.73 14.06
C LEU A 35 9.55 -1.75 14.80
N LEU A 36 8.27 -1.86 14.46
CA LEU A 36 7.37 -2.86 15.05
C LEU A 36 7.80 -4.29 14.70
N ILE A 37 8.23 -4.54 13.46
CA ILE A 37 8.76 -5.86 13.05
C ILE A 37 10.04 -6.19 13.84
N LEU A 38 10.96 -5.23 13.98
CA LEU A 38 12.17 -5.41 14.77
C LEU A 38 11.84 -5.70 16.24
N LEU A 39 10.96 -4.91 16.85
CA LEU A 39 10.56 -5.12 18.23
C LEU A 39 9.85 -6.46 18.43
N GLY A 40 8.93 -6.83 17.54
CA GLY A 40 8.24 -8.12 17.59
C GLY A 40 9.22 -9.31 17.48
N PHE A 41 10.19 -9.22 16.58
CA PHE A 41 11.24 -10.23 16.44
C PHE A 41 12.13 -10.33 17.68
N LEU A 42 12.51 -9.21 18.28
CA LEU A 42 13.28 -9.20 19.53
C LEU A 42 12.48 -9.77 20.71
N LEU A 43 11.20 -9.43 20.82
CA LEU A 43 10.32 -9.93 21.90
C LEU A 43 10.18 -11.45 21.85
N ILE A 44 10.00 -12.05 20.67
CA ILE A 44 9.90 -13.50 20.56
C ILE A 44 11.24 -14.20 20.86
N LEU A 45 12.36 -13.61 20.45
CA LEU A 45 13.69 -14.12 20.82
C LEU A 45 13.92 -14.08 22.32
N VAL A 46 13.60 -12.97 22.98
CA VAL A 46 13.74 -12.85 24.45
C VAL A 46 12.84 -13.85 25.16
N ARG A 47 11.57 -13.99 24.72
CA ARG A 47 10.63 -14.96 25.29
C ARG A 47 11.14 -16.40 25.21
N ASN A 48 11.83 -16.73 24.12
CA ASN A 48 12.36 -18.07 23.88
C ASN A 48 13.84 -18.23 24.31
N HIS A 49 14.38 -17.30 25.10
CA HIS A 49 15.79 -17.32 25.54
C HIS A 49 16.80 -17.45 24.40
N GLY A 50 16.50 -16.87 23.24
CA GLY A 50 17.33 -16.95 22.04
C GLY A 50 17.28 -18.29 21.30
N GLN A 51 16.46 -19.24 21.75
CA GLN A 51 16.31 -20.53 21.08
C GLN A 51 15.44 -20.39 19.82
N TRP A 52 15.96 -20.94 18.71
CA TRP A 52 15.19 -21.06 17.48
C TRP A 52 14.30 -22.30 17.53
N VAL A 53 13.15 -22.25 16.86
CA VAL A 53 12.24 -23.38 16.80
C VAL A 53 12.88 -24.53 16.01
N GLN A 54 12.82 -25.74 16.57
CA GLN A 54 13.37 -26.93 15.93
C GLN A 54 12.31 -27.59 15.04
N PRO A 55 12.68 -28.18 13.89
CA PRO A 55 11.76 -28.91 13.05
C PRO A 55 11.30 -30.18 13.78
N LYS A 56 10.05 -30.17 14.28
CA LYS A 56 9.39 -31.33 14.89
C LYS A 56 8.18 -31.74 14.07
N LEU A 57 7.95 -33.05 13.97
CA LEU A 57 6.88 -33.63 13.15
C LEU A 57 5.46 -33.15 13.48
N HIS A 58 5.20 -32.64 14.68
CA HIS A 58 3.89 -32.12 15.10
C HIS A 58 3.83 -30.57 15.17
N GLU A 59 4.92 -29.86 14.89
CA GLU A 59 5.04 -28.40 15.00
C GLU A 59 5.59 -27.77 13.71
N TRP A 60 5.33 -28.39 12.55
CA TRP A 60 5.79 -27.91 11.24
C TRP A 60 5.32 -26.48 10.94
N ASP A 61 4.08 -26.14 11.30
CA ASP A 61 3.53 -24.79 11.12
C ASP A 61 4.37 -23.72 11.83
N SER A 62 4.81 -24.02 13.06
CA SER A 62 5.63 -23.12 13.87
C SER A 62 7.01 -22.93 13.26
N PHE A 63 7.60 -24.01 12.73
CA PHE A 63 8.88 -23.94 12.03
C PHE A 63 8.78 -23.07 10.76
N VAL A 64 7.79 -23.32 9.90
CA VAL A 64 7.58 -22.54 8.68
C VAL A 64 7.27 -21.07 9.01
N HIS A 65 6.43 -20.80 10.02
CA HIS A 65 6.15 -19.45 10.48
C HIS A 65 7.43 -18.72 10.90
N SER A 66 8.31 -19.38 11.64
CA SER A 66 9.59 -18.80 12.09
C SER A 66 10.51 -18.43 10.92
N ILE A 67 10.59 -19.29 9.90
CA ILE A 67 11.39 -19.03 8.69
C ILE A 67 10.82 -17.86 7.87
N LEU A 68 9.48 -17.84 7.68
CA LEU A 68 8.82 -16.74 6.98
C LEU A 68 8.98 -15.41 7.73
N GLY A 69 8.78 -15.42 9.05
CA GLY A 69 8.97 -14.25 9.91
C GLY A 69 10.41 -13.73 9.88
N GLY A 70 11.40 -14.61 9.97
CA GLY A 70 12.82 -14.26 9.86
C GLY A 70 13.18 -13.68 8.49
N THR A 71 12.58 -14.21 7.41
CA THR A 71 12.75 -13.68 6.05
C THR A 71 12.15 -12.28 5.93
N ILE A 72 10.92 -12.08 6.43
CA ILE A 72 10.25 -10.77 6.46
C ILE A 72 11.08 -9.74 7.23
N PHE A 73 11.60 -10.12 8.40
CA PHE A 73 12.47 -9.27 9.21
C PHE A 73 13.74 -8.86 8.43
N SER A 74 14.44 -9.82 7.83
CA SER A 74 15.65 -9.58 7.05
C SER A 74 15.38 -8.66 5.85
N CYS A 75 14.31 -8.92 5.10
CA CYS A 75 13.89 -8.05 4.00
C CYS A 75 13.50 -6.65 4.48
N SER A 76 12.87 -6.51 5.65
CA SER A 76 12.50 -5.22 6.24
C SER A 76 13.74 -4.37 6.56
N ILE A 77 14.80 -4.99 7.08
CA ILE A 77 16.10 -4.32 7.31
C ILE A 77 16.69 -3.86 5.99
N VAL A 78 16.72 -4.71 4.96
CA VAL A 78 17.18 -4.32 3.61
C VAL A 78 16.36 -3.15 3.10
N GLN A 79 15.05 -3.14 3.33
CA GLN A 79 14.18 -2.03 2.94
C GLN A 79 14.54 -0.71 3.63
N LEU A 80 14.90 -0.77 4.91
CA LEU A 80 15.35 0.39 5.68
C LEU A 80 16.67 0.93 5.12
N TRP A 81 17.64 0.05 4.87
CA TRP A 81 18.92 0.43 4.26
C TRP A 81 18.75 1.06 2.89
N LEU A 82 17.92 0.46 2.02
CA LEU A 82 17.57 1.04 0.73
C LEU A 82 16.95 2.43 0.91
N ALA A 83 16.02 2.61 1.84
CA ALA A 83 15.39 3.89 2.09
C ALA A 83 16.38 4.99 2.57
N LEU A 84 17.39 4.62 3.35
CA LEU A 84 18.45 5.52 3.84
C LEU A 84 19.44 5.89 2.74
N TYR A 85 19.95 4.92 1.99
CA TYR A 85 20.89 5.12 0.88
C TYR A 85 20.22 5.52 -0.44
N ARG A 86 19.04 6.13 -0.35
CA ARG A 86 18.26 6.55 -1.50
C ARG A 86 19.12 7.40 -2.45
N CYS A 87 19.20 6.97 -3.72
CA CYS A 87 19.91 7.72 -4.74
C CYS A 87 19.31 9.13 -4.96
N LYS A 88 20.18 10.10 -5.25
CA LYS A 88 19.79 11.45 -5.67
C LYS A 88 18.86 11.39 -6.89
N PRO A 89 17.93 12.35 -7.04
CA PRO A 89 16.90 12.29 -8.08
C PRO A 89 17.43 12.21 -9.52
N ASN A 90 18.64 12.73 -9.78
CA ASN A 90 19.28 12.75 -11.11
C ASN A 90 20.31 11.63 -11.33
N SER A 91 20.37 10.62 -10.45
CA SER A 91 21.32 9.52 -10.59
C SER A 91 20.82 8.44 -11.57
N ARG A 92 21.71 7.95 -12.44
CA ARG A 92 21.46 6.83 -13.37
C ARG A 92 21.01 5.55 -12.67
N PHE A 93 21.42 5.33 -11.42
CA PHE A 93 21.10 4.13 -10.64
C PHE A 93 19.71 4.17 -9.97
N ARG A 94 18.98 5.29 -10.12
CA ARG A 94 17.65 5.46 -9.52
C ARG A 94 16.63 4.45 -10.03
N PHE A 95 16.77 3.98 -11.26
CA PHE A 95 15.91 2.93 -11.81
C PHE A 95 16.06 1.62 -11.05
N ILE A 96 17.30 1.18 -10.84
CA ILE A 96 17.63 -0.04 -10.08
C ILE A 96 17.11 0.09 -8.65
N PHE A 97 17.40 1.22 -7.99
CA PHE A 97 16.87 1.52 -6.67
C PHE A 97 15.35 1.38 -6.58
N ASN A 98 14.60 2.00 -7.51
CA ASN A 98 13.15 1.96 -7.50
C ASN A 98 12.61 0.54 -7.71
N TRP A 99 13.24 -0.24 -8.59
CA TRP A 99 12.84 -1.62 -8.85
C TRP A 99 13.14 -2.53 -7.66
N SER A 100 14.35 -2.48 -7.12
CA SER A 100 14.76 -3.26 -5.95
C SER A 100 13.88 -2.94 -4.74
N HIS A 101 13.69 -1.65 -4.42
CA HIS A 101 12.82 -1.21 -3.32
C HIS A 101 11.38 -1.71 -3.49
N ARG A 102 10.86 -1.69 -4.73
CA ARG A 102 9.51 -2.18 -5.04
C ARG A 102 9.39 -3.70 -4.92
N ILE A 103 10.34 -4.46 -5.44
CA ILE A 103 10.32 -5.92 -5.37
C ILE A 103 10.39 -6.36 -3.91
N VAL A 104 11.35 -5.84 -3.14
CA VAL A 104 11.52 -6.21 -1.73
C VAL A 104 10.24 -5.87 -0.94
N GLY A 105 9.66 -4.69 -1.16
CA GLY A 105 8.39 -4.33 -0.52
C GLY A 105 7.22 -5.25 -0.89
N LEU A 106 7.15 -5.69 -2.15
CA LEU A 106 6.12 -6.64 -2.59
C LEU A 106 6.33 -8.04 -2.01
N LEU A 107 7.58 -8.49 -1.92
CA LEU A 107 7.94 -9.77 -1.29
C LEU A 107 7.55 -9.78 0.19
N ILE A 108 7.91 -8.73 0.94
CA ILE A 108 7.51 -8.59 2.35
C ILE A 108 5.99 -8.69 2.49
N PHE A 109 5.25 -7.93 1.67
CA PHE A 109 3.79 -7.94 1.72
C PHE A 109 3.19 -9.31 1.37
N GLY A 110 3.70 -9.96 0.31
CA GLY A 110 3.24 -11.28 -0.11
C GLY A 110 3.52 -12.38 0.91
N LEU A 111 4.71 -12.37 1.53
CA LEU A 111 5.10 -13.34 2.57
C LEU A 111 4.38 -13.10 3.90
N SER A 112 3.97 -11.85 4.18
CA SER A 112 3.25 -11.52 5.41
C SER A 112 1.88 -12.22 5.49
N ILE A 113 1.20 -12.41 4.36
CA ILE A 113 -0.12 -13.08 4.32
C ILE A 113 -0.03 -14.52 4.86
N PRO A 114 0.75 -15.45 4.26
CA PRO A 114 0.86 -16.82 4.78
C PRO A 114 1.46 -16.85 6.18
N ALA A 115 2.40 -15.95 6.52
CA ALA A 115 2.95 -15.87 7.88
C ALA A 115 1.87 -15.55 8.92
N MET A 116 0.91 -14.67 8.60
CA MET A 116 -0.23 -14.35 9.48
C MET A 116 -1.18 -15.55 9.65
N PHE A 117 -1.45 -16.31 8.57
CA PHE A 117 -2.27 -17.52 8.67
C PHE A 117 -1.63 -18.59 9.54
N LEU A 118 -0.32 -18.84 9.38
CA LEU A 118 0.42 -19.81 10.21
C LEU A 118 0.53 -19.36 11.67
N MET A 119 0.57 -18.07 11.94
CA MET A 119 0.51 -17.55 13.32
C MET A 119 -0.83 -17.87 13.98
N ILE A 120 -1.94 -17.74 13.24
CA ILE A 120 -3.27 -18.03 13.77
C ILE A 120 -3.56 -19.52 13.84
N SER A 121 -2.99 -20.35 12.97
CA SER A 121 -3.18 -21.81 13.04
C SER A 121 -2.72 -22.37 14.39
N GLN A 122 -1.73 -21.72 15.01
CA GLN A 122 -1.20 -22.01 16.35
C GLN A 122 -2.10 -21.51 17.51
N ALA A 123 -3.15 -20.72 17.24
CA ALA A 123 -4.06 -20.24 18.27
C ALA A 123 -4.92 -21.38 18.83
N LYS A 124 -4.92 -21.55 20.15
CA LYS A 124 -5.62 -22.64 20.85
C LYS A 124 -7.14 -22.44 20.96
N THR A 125 -7.59 -21.18 21.03
CA THR A 125 -8.99 -20.79 21.23
C THR A 125 -9.41 -19.78 20.16
N ASN A 126 -10.71 -19.76 19.80
CA ASN A 126 -11.29 -18.84 18.82
C ASN A 126 -10.67 -18.89 17.40
N ARG A 127 -9.93 -19.96 17.09
CA ARG A 127 -9.18 -20.10 15.84
C ARG A 127 -10.04 -19.84 14.59
N THR A 128 -11.24 -20.40 14.52
CA THR A 128 -12.14 -20.19 13.38
C THR A 128 -12.51 -18.72 13.20
N VAL A 129 -12.79 -17.99 14.28
CA VAL A 129 -13.11 -16.56 14.25
C VAL A 129 -11.90 -15.72 13.81
N LEU A 130 -10.71 -16.08 14.29
CA LEU A 130 -9.47 -15.40 13.90
C LEU A 130 -9.11 -15.64 12.43
N ILE A 131 -9.28 -16.88 11.94
CA ILE A 131 -9.05 -17.24 10.53
C ILE A 131 -10.06 -16.52 9.63
N THR A 132 -11.35 -16.49 9.99
CA THR A 132 -12.36 -15.79 9.19
C THR A 132 -12.10 -14.28 9.16
N ALA A 133 -11.70 -13.69 10.29
CA ALA A 133 -11.35 -12.27 10.38
C ALA A 133 -10.15 -11.91 9.46
N ILE A 134 -9.07 -12.69 9.49
CA ILE A 134 -7.92 -12.44 8.60
C ILE A 134 -8.27 -12.72 7.14
N SER A 135 -9.05 -13.77 6.86
CA SER A 135 -9.49 -14.08 5.49
C SER A 135 -10.32 -12.94 4.89
N PHE A 136 -11.23 -12.36 5.68
CA PHE A 136 -12.01 -11.21 5.27
C PHE A 136 -11.12 -9.99 5.01
N TRP A 137 -10.16 -9.72 5.90
CA TRP A 137 -9.21 -8.63 5.70
C TRP A 137 -8.33 -8.81 4.45
N THR A 138 -7.84 -10.03 4.20
CA THR A 138 -7.05 -10.36 3.00
C THR A 138 -7.87 -10.17 1.74
N ALA A 139 -9.12 -10.66 1.71
CA ALA A 139 -10.03 -10.45 0.58
C ALA A 139 -10.29 -8.94 0.33
N TRP A 140 -10.56 -8.18 1.40
CA TRP A 140 -10.76 -6.74 1.33
C TRP A 140 -9.55 -6.02 0.71
N ILE A 141 -8.35 -6.36 1.15
CA ILE A 141 -7.09 -5.82 0.61
C ILE A 141 -6.96 -6.07 -0.90
N VAL A 142 -7.29 -7.28 -1.36
CA VAL A 142 -7.24 -7.64 -2.78
C VAL A 142 -8.26 -6.81 -3.59
N ILE A 143 -9.48 -6.67 -3.09
CA ILE A 143 -10.54 -5.85 -3.70
C ILE A 143 -10.08 -4.40 -3.84
N VAL A 144 -9.53 -3.83 -2.76
CA VAL A 144 -8.96 -2.46 -2.74
C VAL A 144 -7.88 -2.29 -3.82
N ILE A 145 -6.96 -3.25 -3.95
CA ILE A 145 -5.89 -3.20 -4.95
C ILE A 145 -6.48 -3.26 -6.36
N ILE A 146 -7.42 -4.16 -6.63
CA ILE A 146 -8.06 -4.30 -7.94
C ILE A 146 -8.79 -3.00 -8.33
N ILE A 147 -9.57 -2.41 -7.42
CA ILE A 147 -10.27 -1.14 -7.67
C ILE A 147 -9.26 -0.03 -7.97
N CYS A 148 -8.19 0.06 -7.19
CA CYS A 148 -7.16 1.07 -7.39
C CYS A 148 -6.44 0.92 -8.74
N GLU A 149 -6.13 -0.31 -9.17
CA GLU A 149 -5.49 -0.56 -10.47
C GLU A 149 -6.45 -0.28 -11.63
N LYS A 150 -7.74 -0.64 -11.51
CA LYS A 150 -8.77 -0.30 -12.50
C LYS A 150 -8.90 1.22 -12.66
N ILE A 151 -8.87 1.98 -11.57
CA ILE A 151 -8.89 3.45 -11.62
C ILE A 151 -7.65 3.97 -12.36
N GLU A 152 -6.46 3.44 -12.09
CA GLU A 152 -5.24 3.90 -12.75
C GLU A 152 -5.17 3.53 -14.23
N TYR A 153 -5.75 2.39 -14.62
CA TYR A 153 -5.90 2.01 -16.02
C TYR A 153 -6.86 2.94 -16.78
N LYS A 154 -7.97 3.38 -16.16
CA LYS A 154 -8.96 4.26 -16.82
C LYS A 154 -8.53 5.73 -16.96
N LYS A 155 -7.59 6.21 -16.14
CA LYS A 155 -7.10 7.60 -16.19
C LYS A 155 -6.56 8.04 -17.57
N PRO A 156 -5.63 7.32 -18.23
CA PRO A 156 -5.11 7.72 -19.53
C PRO A 156 -6.17 7.68 -20.62
N VAL A 157 -7.07 6.69 -20.61
CA VAL A 157 -8.16 6.57 -21.59
C VAL A 157 -9.14 7.74 -21.47
N PHE A 158 -9.50 8.13 -20.24
CA PHE A 158 -10.34 9.31 -19.99
C PHE A 158 -9.66 10.61 -20.45
N ALA A 159 -8.36 10.76 -20.18
CA ALA A 159 -7.61 11.93 -20.63
C ALA A 159 -7.56 12.04 -22.16
N LEU A 160 -7.32 10.92 -22.85
CA LEU A 160 -7.29 10.86 -24.32
C LEU A 160 -8.66 11.13 -24.95
N SER A 161 -9.73 10.57 -24.37
CA SER A 161 -11.11 10.82 -24.83
C SER A 161 -11.48 12.30 -24.75
N MET A 162 -11.09 12.98 -23.67
CA MET A 162 -11.35 14.41 -23.50
C MET A 162 -10.53 15.27 -24.45
N THR A 163 -9.26 14.93 -24.69
CA THR A 163 -8.44 15.66 -25.69
C THR A 163 -8.95 15.50 -27.11
N ASN A 164 -9.51 14.33 -27.46
CA ASN A 164 -10.08 14.12 -28.79
C ASN A 164 -11.39 14.91 -28.97
N ASN A 165 -12.26 14.93 -27.96
CA ASN A 165 -13.49 15.74 -28.00
C ASN A 165 -13.17 17.24 -28.11
N ALA A 166 -12.23 17.76 -27.32
CA ALA A 166 -11.82 19.17 -27.39
C ALA A 166 -11.27 19.55 -28.77
N ARG A 167 -10.48 18.66 -29.40
CA ARG A 167 -9.97 18.86 -30.76
C ARG A 167 -11.08 18.89 -31.81
N GLN A 168 -12.09 18.05 -31.63
CA GLN A 168 -13.24 17.98 -32.53
C GLN A 168 -14.12 19.23 -32.40
N ASP A 169 -14.29 19.75 -31.18
CA ASP A 169 -15.00 21.02 -30.95
C ASP A 169 -14.25 22.22 -31.55
N ASP A 170 -12.92 22.32 -31.40
CA ASP A 170 -12.11 23.36 -32.06
C ASP A 170 -12.31 23.36 -33.59
N THR A 171 -12.32 22.17 -34.20
CA THR A 171 -12.50 22.01 -35.66
C THR A 171 -13.91 22.43 -36.11
N ASN A 172 -14.92 22.25 -35.25
CA ASN A 172 -16.30 22.66 -35.52
C ASN A 172 -16.52 24.17 -35.25
N GLN A 173 -15.80 24.75 -34.29
CA GLN A 173 -15.97 26.12 -33.85
C GLN A 173 -15.24 27.15 -34.74
N GLU A 174 -14.24 26.73 -35.52
CA GLU A 174 -13.66 27.55 -36.62
C GLU A 174 -14.74 27.99 -37.65
N ASN A 175 -15.88 27.29 -37.69
CA ASN A 175 -17.04 27.64 -38.53
C ASN A 175 -18.10 28.53 -37.83
N ILE A 176 -18.02 28.79 -36.52
CA ILE A 176 -19.05 29.54 -35.78
C ILE A 176 -18.39 30.50 -34.77
N ASN A 177 -18.36 31.80 -35.10
CA ASN A 177 -17.89 32.91 -34.24
C ASN A 177 -18.63 32.99 -32.89
N THR A 178 -18.19 32.22 -31.90
CA THR A 178 -18.68 32.28 -30.52
C THR A 178 -17.51 32.46 -29.57
N ASN A 179 -17.58 33.51 -28.74
CA ASN A 179 -16.51 33.99 -27.85
C ASN A 179 -16.26 33.11 -26.59
N VAL A 180 -16.71 31.86 -26.57
CA VAL A 180 -16.46 30.95 -25.43
C VAL A 180 -15.27 30.06 -25.79
N ARG A 181 -14.17 30.26 -25.07
CA ARG A 181 -12.88 29.62 -25.33
C ARG A 181 -12.94 28.12 -24.94
N PRO A 182 -12.95 27.18 -25.91
CA PRO A 182 -13.18 25.75 -25.68
C PRO A 182 -12.09 25.08 -24.81
N ASP A 183 -10.88 25.65 -24.81
CA ASP A 183 -9.77 25.18 -23.99
C ASP A 183 -10.04 25.23 -22.48
N THR A 184 -10.89 26.16 -22.04
CA THR A 184 -11.19 26.39 -20.63
C THR A 184 -12.18 25.35 -20.09
N GLU A 185 -13.14 24.92 -20.92
CA GLU A 185 -14.12 23.89 -20.57
C GLU A 185 -13.48 22.50 -20.53
N ALA A 186 -12.67 22.15 -21.55
CA ALA A 186 -11.95 20.87 -21.60
C ALA A 186 -10.98 20.71 -20.41
N THR A 187 -10.26 21.78 -20.06
CA THR A 187 -9.36 21.80 -18.90
C THR A 187 -10.13 21.64 -17.58
N THR A 188 -11.31 22.23 -17.49
CA THR A 188 -12.19 22.12 -16.32
C THR A 188 -12.72 20.70 -16.16
N GLN A 189 -13.19 20.06 -17.23
CA GLN A 189 -13.69 18.67 -17.25
C GLN A 189 -12.61 17.63 -16.89
N LEU A 190 -11.37 17.82 -17.38
CA LEU A 190 -10.23 16.98 -17.02
C LEU A 190 -9.87 17.11 -15.53
N ASN A 191 -9.89 18.34 -15.00
CA ASN A 191 -9.63 18.61 -13.60
C ASN A 191 -10.70 18.03 -12.68
N THR A 192 -11.99 18.16 -13.02
CA THR A 192 -13.10 17.59 -12.24
C THR A 192 -13.08 16.06 -12.26
N GLY A 193 -12.86 15.44 -13.42
CA GLY A 193 -12.73 13.98 -13.54
C GLY A 193 -11.54 13.43 -12.75
N SER A 194 -10.36 14.06 -12.87
CA SER A 194 -9.18 13.71 -12.06
C SER A 194 -9.46 13.85 -10.56
N GLN A 195 -10.15 14.92 -10.16
CA GLN A 195 -10.53 15.17 -8.77
C GLN A 195 -11.48 14.10 -8.22
N TYR A 196 -12.47 13.67 -9.00
CA TYR A 196 -13.41 12.60 -8.63
C TYR A 196 -12.69 11.27 -8.34
N TYR A 197 -11.80 10.82 -9.22
CA TYR A 197 -11.02 9.60 -8.99
C TYR A 197 -10.13 9.69 -7.73
N ASN A 198 -9.60 10.87 -7.44
CA ASN A 198 -8.76 11.07 -6.26
C ASN A 198 -9.61 11.07 -4.96
N GLN A 199 -10.87 11.54 -5.00
CA GLN A 199 -11.83 11.43 -3.90
C GLN A 199 -12.20 9.96 -3.62
N ILE A 200 -12.47 9.16 -4.65
CA ILE A 200 -12.74 7.72 -4.47
C ILE A 200 -11.55 7.02 -3.80
N LYS A 201 -10.32 7.27 -4.26
CA LYS A 201 -9.12 6.68 -3.65
C LYS A 201 -8.95 7.09 -2.18
N LEU A 202 -9.30 8.33 -1.84
CA LEU A 202 -9.26 8.80 -0.45
C LEU A 202 -10.31 8.10 0.40
N LEU A 203 -11.55 8.02 -0.07
CA LEU A 203 -12.64 7.33 0.63
C LEU A 203 -12.25 5.87 0.88
N LEU A 204 -11.73 5.20 -0.14
CA LEU A 204 -11.29 3.81 -0.06
C LEU A 204 -10.12 3.63 0.93
N LEU A 205 -9.19 4.59 1.02
CA LEU A 205 -8.15 4.60 2.06
C LEU A 205 -8.74 4.76 3.46
N VAL A 206 -9.70 5.67 3.66
CA VAL A 206 -10.36 5.89 4.96
C VAL A 206 -11.11 4.64 5.40
N ILE A 207 -11.91 4.04 4.51
CA ILE A 207 -12.61 2.77 4.78
C ILE A 207 -11.61 1.67 5.12
N HIS A 208 -10.50 1.57 4.37
CA HIS A 208 -9.46 0.59 4.65
C HIS A 208 -8.82 0.78 6.04
N ILE A 209 -8.58 2.03 6.47
CA ILE A 209 -8.07 2.32 7.82
C ILE A 209 -9.09 1.88 8.89
N ILE A 210 -10.37 2.24 8.74
CA ILE A 210 -11.43 1.89 9.70
C ILE A 210 -11.56 0.37 9.84
N ILE A 211 -11.64 -0.35 8.73
CA ILE A 211 -11.74 -1.83 8.72
C ILE A 211 -10.50 -2.44 9.36
N SER A 212 -9.30 -1.95 9.04
CA SER A 212 -8.05 -2.50 9.57
C SER A 212 -7.90 -2.28 11.07
N VAL A 213 -8.26 -1.11 11.59
CA VAL A 213 -8.24 -0.82 13.03
C VAL A 213 -9.26 -1.69 13.76
N THR A 214 -10.49 -1.79 13.24
CA THR A 214 -11.57 -2.59 13.84
C THR A 214 -11.17 -4.07 13.93
N LEU A 215 -10.63 -4.63 12.85
CA LEU A 215 -10.19 -6.02 12.83
C LEU A 215 -8.94 -6.26 13.69
N SER A 216 -8.05 -5.28 13.80
CA SER A 216 -6.88 -5.36 14.69
C SER A 216 -7.29 -5.42 16.15
N VAL A 217 -8.28 -4.61 16.58
CA VAL A 217 -8.84 -4.68 17.93
C VAL A 217 -9.51 -6.03 18.17
N LEU A 218 -10.28 -6.55 17.21
CA LEU A 218 -10.88 -7.88 17.28
C LEU A 218 -9.81 -8.96 17.47
N LEU A 219 -8.74 -8.93 16.68
CA LEU A 219 -7.64 -9.88 16.82
C LEU A 219 -7.02 -9.81 18.23
N ILE A 220 -6.73 -8.62 18.75
CA ILE A 220 -6.13 -8.46 20.08
C ILE A 220 -7.05 -9.00 21.20
N VAL A 221 -8.36 -8.75 21.10
CA VAL A 221 -9.34 -9.17 22.13
C VAL A 221 -9.59 -10.67 22.09
N PHE A 222 -9.69 -11.26 20.91
CA PHE A 222 -10.04 -12.68 20.74
C PHE A 222 -8.82 -13.60 20.65
N TYR A 223 -7.61 -13.07 20.48
CA TYR A 223 -6.39 -13.87 20.48
C TYR A 223 -6.13 -14.42 21.90
N PRO A 224 -6.02 -15.75 22.06
CA PRO A 224 -5.79 -16.35 23.36
C PRO A 224 -4.44 -15.89 23.93
N LYS A 225 -4.45 -15.50 25.22
CA LYS A 225 -3.22 -15.21 25.98
C LYS A 225 -2.43 -16.48 26.26
#